data_AF-A0A947FWF3-F1
#
_entry.id   AF-A0A947FWF3-F1
#
_cell.length_a   1.000
_cell.length_b   1.000
_cell.length_c   1.000
_cell.angle_alpha   90.00
_cell.angle_beta   90.00
_cell.angle_gamma   90.00
#
_symmetry.space_group_name_H-M   'P 1'
#
loop_
_entity.id
_entity.type
_entity.pdbx_description
1 polymer ?
#
loop_
_entity_poly.entity_id
_entity_poly.type
_entity_poly.pdbx_seq_one_letter_code
_entity_poly.pdbx_strand_id
1 'polypeptide(L)'
;MNHLDNKTRAAFTLVEVMIAIGIMTVGSLGILAMHQGVGQANRSALEMNTALAITERWIERVERDALSWTEQGLNSSSLAGTYHLSGLAGTPLATNWFRPTPPSGESYDFDFFGQDVTGTSNANPAKYCTNLRLSWLRQGSSARVDIRTFWYREGFMPGGATHPNWVGSSAFRGAGCAAATADGWGLNTANLPPNIDVVFASTVVTWLRREGT
;
A
#
# COMPACT_ATOMS: atom_id res chain seq x y z
N MET A 1 50.30 -57.32 -11.59
CA MET A 1 49.00 -57.82 -12.07
C MET A 1 48.16 -56.61 -12.41
N ASN A 2 48.08 -56.30 -13.70
CA ASN A 2 47.48 -55.06 -14.22
C ASN A 2 45.99 -55.30 -14.47
N HIS A 3 45.13 -54.76 -13.60
CA HIS A 3 43.69 -54.73 -13.80
C HIS A 3 43.37 -53.58 -14.76
N LEU A 4 43.39 -53.85 -16.07
CA LEU A 4 42.94 -52.87 -17.06
C LEU A 4 41.40 -52.86 -17.03
N ASP A 5 40.86 -51.77 -16.46
CA ASP A 5 39.46 -51.37 -16.53
C ASP A 5 38.97 -51.43 -17.98
N ASN A 6 38.19 -52.46 -18.30
CA ASN A 6 37.46 -52.51 -19.56
C ASN A 6 36.20 -51.64 -19.42
N LYS A 7 36.39 -50.33 -19.51
CA LYS A 7 35.30 -49.35 -19.53
C LYS A 7 34.68 -49.41 -20.92
N THR A 8 33.68 -50.28 -21.09
CA THR A 8 32.82 -50.33 -22.28
C THR A 8 32.32 -48.93 -22.59
N ARG A 9 32.71 -48.38 -23.74
CA ARG A 9 32.18 -47.13 -24.26
C ARG A 9 30.72 -47.37 -24.62
N ALA A 10 29.81 -47.01 -23.72
CA ALA A 10 28.39 -47.01 -24.00
C ALA A 10 28.12 -45.96 -25.11
N ALA A 11 27.81 -46.44 -26.32
CA ALA A 11 27.31 -45.59 -27.38
C ALA A 11 25.81 -45.40 -27.16
N PHE A 12 25.37 -44.18 -26.89
CA PHE A 12 23.96 -43.84 -26.73
C PHE A 12 23.21 -44.01 -28.05
N THR A 13 22.00 -44.57 -28.00
CA THR A 13 21.15 -44.68 -29.20
C THR A 13 20.53 -43.32 -29.54
N LEU A 14 20.27 -43.05 -30.83
CA LEU A 14 19.67 -41.79 -31.27
C LEU A 14 18.33 -41.52 -30.56
N VAL A 15 17.53 -42.57 -30.34
CA VAL A 15 16.25 -42.50 -29.62
C VAL A 15 16.44 -42.04 -28.17
N GLU A 16 17.47 -42.53 -27.48
CA GLU A 16 17.77 -42.14 -26.09
C GLU A 16 18.14 -40.66 -25.98
N VAL A 17 18.93 -40.15 -26.93
CA VAL A 17 19.28 -38.72 -27.00
C VAL A 17 18.05 -37.86 -27.28
N MET A 18 17.17 -38.28 -28.19
CA MET A 18 15.94 -37.53 -28.50
C MET A 18 14.98 -37.48 -27.30
N ILE A 19 14.83 -38.60 -26.58
CA ILE A 19 14.01 -38.64 -25.34
C ILE A 19 14.63 -37.74 -24.27
N ALA A 20 15.95 -37.79 -24.09
CA ALA A 20 16.65 -36.94 -23.12
C ALA A 20 16.46 -35.44 -23.43
N ILE A 21 16.62 -35.04 -24.69
CA ILE A 21 16.38 -33.65 -25.12
C ILE A 21 14.92 -33.25 -24.90
N GLY A 22 13.97 -34.13 -25.18
CA GLY A 22 12.54 -33.89 -24.93
C GLY A 22 12.25 -33.62 -23.46
N ILE A 23 12.75 -34.48 -22.56
CA ILE A 23 12.57 -34.32 -21.11
C ILE A 23 13.28 -33.05 -20.61
N MET A 24 14.51 -32.79 -21.06
CA MET A 24 15.23 -31.56 -20.70
C MET A 24 14.50 -30.30 -21.14
N THR A 25 13.90 -30.31 -22.33
CA THR A 25 13.17 -29.14 -22.86
C THR A 25 11.92 -28.87 -22.02
N VAL A 26 11.10 -29.89 -21.75
CA VAL A 26 9.89 -29.74 -20.92
C VAL A 26 10.26 -29.36 -19.48
N GLY A 27 11.30 -29.97 -18.91
CA GLY A 27 11.79 -29.64 -17.58
C GLY A 27 12.27 -28.19 -17.47
N SER A 28 13.03 -27.71 -18.47
CA SER A 28 13.51 -26.33 -18.51
C SER A 28 12.38 -25.32 -18.60
N LEU A 29 11.36 -25.58 -19.41
CA LEU A 29 10.17 -24.72 -19.51
C LEU A 29 9.40 -24.67 -18.18
N GLY A 30 9.25 -25.81 -17.50
CA GLY A 30 8.64 -25.88 -16.18
C GLY A 30 9.38 -25.02 -15.15
N ILE A 31 10.71 -25.11 -15.13
CA ILE A 31 11.55 -24.33 -14.21
C ILE A 31 11.45 -22.82 -14.51
N LEU A 32 11.52 -22.42 -15.79
CA LEU A 32 11.38 -21.01 -16.18
C LEU A 32 10.03 -20.41 -15.78
N ALA A 33 8.94 -21.17 -15.96
CA ALA A 33 7.61 -20.75 -15.53
C ALA A 33 7.54 -20.55 -14.01
N MET A 34 8.16 -21.45 -13.23
CA MET A 34 8.24 -21.31 -11.77
C MET A 34 9.05 -20.09 -11.35
N HIS A 35 10.19 -19.81 -11.99
CA HIS A 35 10.99 -18.61 -11.68
C HIS A 35 10.23 -17.32 -11.90
N GLN A 36 9.44 -17.23 -12.98
CA GLN A 36 8.60 -16.06 -13.24
C GLN A 36 7.51 -15.90 -12.16
N GLY A 37 6.83 -16.99 -11.81
CA GLY A 37 5.79 -16.99 -10.78
C GLY A 37 6.34 -16.57 -9.40
N VAL A 38 7.47 -17.14 -8.98
CA VAL A 38 8.13 -16.79 -7.71
C VAL A 38 8.58 -15.33 -7.71
N GLY A 39 9.15 -14.84 -8.81
CA GLY A 39 9.58 -13.45 -8.93
C GLY A 39 8.44 -12.43 -8.83
N GLN A 40 7.26 -12.76 -9.37
CA GLN A 40 6.06 -11.93 -9.23
C GLN A 40 5.49 -11.99 -7.81
N ALA A 41 5.42 -13.18 -7.21
CA ALA A 41 4.94 -13.36 -5.84
C ALA A 41 5.81 -12.60 -4.82
N ASN A 42 7.13 -12.67 -4.95
CA ASN A 42 8.06 -11.96 -4.07
C ASN A 42 7.92 -10.44 -4.17
N ARG A 43 7.72 -9.89 -5.37
CA ARG A 43 7.46 -8.45 -5.56
C ARG A 43 6.16 -8.02 -4.91
N SER A 44 5.07 -8.76 -5.14
CA SER A 44 3.78 -8.46 -4.52
C SER A 44 3.84 -8.55 -2.99
N ALA A 45 4.57 -9.53 -2.45
CA ALA A 45 4.77 -9.66 -1.01
C ALA A 45 5.59 -8.51 -0.43
N LEU A 46 6.66 -8.08 -1.12
CA LEU A 46 7.43 -6.91 -0.72
C LEU A 46 6.56 -5.65 -0.71
N GLU A 47 5.76 -5.44 -1.76
CA GLU A 47 4.91 -4.27 -1.84
C GLU A 47 3.88 -4.22 -0.71
N MET A 48 3.28 -5.37 -0.38
CA MET A 48 2.33 -5.52 0.71
C MET A 48 2.98 -5.28 2.08
N ASN A 49 4.18 -5.83 2.31
CA ASN A 49 4.91 -5.63 3.57
C ASN A 49 5.30 -4.15 3.77
N THR A 50 5.73 -3.47 2.72
CA THR A 50 6.01 -2.02 2.78
C THR A 50 4.73 -1.23 3.10
N ALA A 51 3.59 -1.57 2.47
CA ALA A 51 2.32 -0.91 2.74
C ALA A 51 1.83 -1.13 4.18
N LEU A 52 2.05 -2.32 4.75
CA LEU A 52 1.75 -2.61 6.16
C LEU A 52 2.60 -1.75 7.08
N ALA A 53 3.92 -1.71 6.87
CA ALA A 53 4.83 -0.89 7.67
C ALA A 53 4.50 0.62 7.60
N ILE A 54 4.09 1.13 6.43
CA ILE A 54 3.60 2.51 6.28
C ILE A 54 2.33 2.73 7.10
N THR A 55 1.40 1.77 7.05
CA THR A 55 0.12 1.86 7.75
C THR A 55 0.32 1.86 9.27
N GLU A 56 1.20 1.00 9.79
CA GLU A 56 1.59 0.97 11.20
C GLU A 56 2.21 2.31 11.63
N ARG A 57 3.13 2.87 10.83
CA ARG A 57 3.69 4.20 11.09
C ARG A 57 2.60 5.27 11.17
N TRP A 58 1.59 5.21 10.31
CA TRP A 58 0.46 6.15 10.36
C TRP A 58 -0.43 5.97 11.60
N ILE A 59 -0.59 4.75 12.09
CA ILE A 59 -1.26 4.50 13.38
C ILE A 59 -0.49 5.20 14.49
N GLU A 60 0.83 5.01 14.57
CA GLU A 60 1.69 5.65 15.58
C GLU A 60 1.63 7.18 15.51
N ARG A 61 1.60 7.75 14.29
CA ARG A 61 1.46 9.20 14.07
C ARG A 61 0.14 9.73 14.60
N VAL A 62 -0.96 9.04 14.30
CA VAL A 62 -2.30 9.40 14.77
C VAL A 62 -2.40 9.28 16.29
N GLU A 63 -1.84 8.23 16.88
CA GLU A 63 -1.81 8.04 18.34
C GLU A 63 -0.98 9.13 19.03
N ARG A 64 0.18 9.48 18.46
CA ARG A 64 1.00 10.59 18.97
C ARG A 64 0.29 11.93 18.85
N ASP A 65 -0.43 12.18 17.76
CA ASP A 65 -1.22 13.40 17.56
C ASP A 65 -2.40 13.46 18.54
N ALA A 66 -3.03 12.33 18.85
CA ALA A 66 -4.08 12.24 19.86
C ALA A 66 -3.60 12.63 21.27
N LEU A 67 -2.30 12.50 21.58
CA LEU A 67 -1.75 12.98 22.86
C LEU A 67 -1.87 14.50 23.02
N SER A 68 -1.97 15.25 21.93
CA SER A 68 -2.19 16.71 21.96
C SER A 68 -3.66 17.09 22.21
N TRP A 69 -4.59 16.15 22.09
CA TRP A 69 -6.01 16.35 22.33
C TRP A 69 -6.34 16.20 23.82
N THR A 70 -6.18 17.30 24.57
CA THR A 70 -6.28 17.32 26.04
C THR A 70 -7.63 17.77 26.59
N GLU A 71 -8.53 18.26 25.74
CA GLU A 71 -9.82 18.80 26.16
C GLU A 71 -10.98 18.13 25.43
N GLN A 72 -11.96 17.69 26.22
CA GLN A 72 -13.22 17.17 25.70
C GLN A 72 -14.04 18.27 25.04
N GLY A 73 -14.63 17.98 23.88
CA GLY A 73 -15.55 18.86 23.19
C GLY A 73 -15.38 18.82 21.68
N LEU A 74 -16.46 19.10 20.95
CA LEU A 74 -16.43 19.18 19.49
C LEU A 74 -15.65 20.40 18.99
N ASN A 75 -15.63 21.49 19.77
CA ASN A 75 -14.97 22.75 19.42
C ASN A 75 -13.78 23.05 20.33
N SER A 76 -13.13 22.02 20.89
CA SER A 76 -11.98 22.25 21.77
C SER A 76 -10.78 22.77 20.97
N SER A 77 -10.05 23.72 21.54
CA SER A 77 -8.87 24.31 20.91
C SER A 77 -7.75 23.27 20.75
N SER A 78 -7.65 22.33 21.71
CA SER A 78 -6.71 21.21 21.65
C SER A 78 -6.99 20.27 20.47
N LEU A 79 -8.25 19.95 20.17
CA LEU A 79 -8.60 19.14 18.99
C LEU A 79 -8.30 19.88 17.68
N ALA A 80 -8.65 21.17 17.61
CA ALA A 80 -8.38 21.98 16.42
C ALA A 80 -6.87 22.18 16.17
N GLY A 81 -6.04 22.10 17.22
CA GLY A 81 -4.58 22.19 17.14
C GLY A 81 -3.86 20.91 16.73
N THR A 82 -4.57 19.79 16.60
CA THR A 82 -4.01 18.51 16.13
C THR A 82 -3.73 18.54 14.61
N TYR A 83 -2.74 17.78 14.15
CA TYR A 83 -2.35 17.76 12.73
C TYR A 83 -3.24 16.84 11.88
N HIS A 84 -3.69 15.73 12.46
CA HIS A 84 -4.43 14.67 11.78
C HIS A 84 -5.89 14.60 12.21
N LEU A 85 -6.21 14.98 13.46
CA LEU A 85 -7.57 14.89 14.00
C LEU A 85 -8.40 16.18 13.82
N SER A 86 -7.79 17.28 13.39
CA SER A 86 -8.44 18.60 13.29
C SER A 86 -9.68 18.63 12.39
N GLY A 87 -9.79 17.70 11.42
CA GLY A 87 -10.98 17.55 10.58
C GLY A 87 -12.27 17.21 11.36
N LEU A 88 -12.16 16.71 12.59
CA LEU A 88 -13.29 16.46 13.50
C LEU A 88 -13.72 17.70 14.29
N ALA A 89 -12.89 18.74 14.34
CA ALA A 89 -13.23 19.96 15.08
C ALA A 89 -14.41 20.66 14.40
N GLY A 90 -15.47 20.93 15.16
CA GLY A 90 -16.70 21.57 14.68
C GLY A 90 -17.58 20.73 13.77
N THR A 91 -17.23 19.47 13.51
CA THR A 91 -18.02 18.57 12.65
C THR A 91 -18.57 17.39 13.46
N PRO A 92 -19.89 17.21 13.56
CA PRO A 92 -20.49 16.08 14.28
C PRO A 92 -20.55 14.79 13.45
N LEU A 93 -20.24 14.88 12.15
CA LEU A 93 -20.32 13.80 11.17
C LEU A 93 -18.94 13.20 10.90
N ALA A 94 -18.93 12.00 10.32
CA ALA A 94 -17.71 11.42 9.77
C ALA A 94 -17.18 12.27 8.61
N THR A 95 -15.87 12.38 8.51
CA THR A 95 -15.24 12.99 7.34
C THR A 95 -15.38 12.05 6.14
N ASN A 96 -15.27 12.61 4.94
CA ASN A 96 -14.91 11.82 3.77
C ASN A 96 -13.43 11.41 3.88
N TRP A 97 -12.98 10.54 2.98
CA TRP A 97 -11.55 10.26 2.87
C TRP A 97 -10.80 11.53 2.47
N PHE A 98 -9.71 11.83 3.18
CA PHE A 98 -8.89 13.01 2.94
C PHE A 98 -7.41 12.66 3.04
N ARG A 99 -6.57 13.54 2.49
CA ARG A 99 -5.12 13.49 2.66
C ARG A 99 -4.74 14.19 3.96
N PRO A 100 -4.02 13.53 4.88
CA PRO A 100 -3.56 14.20 6.08
C PRO A 100 -2.60 15.33 5.74
N THR A 101 -2.57 16.37 6.58
CA THR A 101 -1.64 17.50 6.52
C THR A 101 -0.59 17.37 7.62
N PRO A 102 0.45 16.55 7.41
CA PRO A 102 1.46 16.30 8.43
C PRO A 102 2.35 17.52 8.72
N PRO A 103 2.98 17.56 9.91
CA PRO A 103 4.02 18.53 10.22
C PRO A 103 5.30 18.29 9.39
N SER A 104 6.25 19.22 9.48
CA SER A 104 7.54 19.11 8.76
C SER A 104 8.27 17.82 9.11
N GLY A 105 8.73 17.08 8.10
CA GLY A 105 9.45 15.81 8.26
C GLY A 105 8.59 14.57 8.08
N GLU A 106 7.27 14.73 7.95
CA GLU A 106 6.33 13.65 7.65
C GLU A 106 5.59 13.93 6.35
N SER A 107 5.19 12.88 5.64
CA SER A 107 4.47 12.97 4.37
C SER A 107 3.37 11.92 4.29
N TYR A 108 2.34 12.22 3.51
CA TYR A 108 1.32 11.26 3.09
C TYR A 108 1.72 10.44 1.86
N ASP A 109 2.88 10.79 1.27
CA ASP A 109 3.48 10.16 0.10
C ASP A 109 4.74 9.39 0.52
N PHE A 110 4.89 8.16 0.01
CA PHE A 110 6.06 7.33 0.28
C PHE A 110 6.70 6.81 -1.00
N ASP A 111 8.02 6.66 -0.94
CA ASP A 111 8.80 6.03 -2.00
C ASP A 111 8.65 4.49 -2.00
N PHE A 112 9.32 3.82 -2.94
CA PHE A 112 9.30 2.36 -3.04
C PHE A 112 9.81 1.64 -1.77
N PHE A 113 10.63 2.31 -0.96
CA PHE A 113 11.19 1.77 0.28
C PHE A 113 10.38 2.15 1.53
N GLY A 114 9.25 2.82 1.37
CA GLY A 114 8.41 3.27 2.48
C GLY A 114 8.99 4.44 3.27
N GLN A 115 9.86 5.25 2.67
CA GLN A 115 10.36 6.49 3.23
C GLN A 115 9.45 7.65 2.85
N ASP A 116 9.27 8.60 3.77
CA ASP A 116 8.46 9.80 3.53
C ASP A 116 9.09 10.66 2.42
N VAL A 117 8.31 10.94 1.38
CA VAL A 117 8.73 11.85 0.32
C VAL A 117 8.46 13.28 0.80
N THR A 118 9.47 13.89 1.40
CA THR A 118 9.42 15.28 1.86
C THR A 118 10.04 16.19 0.79
N GLY A 119 9.25 17.15 0.29
CA GLY A 119 9.70 18.17 -0.67
C GLY A 119 8.99 18.17 -2.02
N THR A 120 8.83 19.36 -2.60
CA THR A 120 8.21 19.61 -3.93
C THR A 120 9.14 19.31 -5.11
N SER A 121 10.35 18.77 -4.86
CA SER A 121 11.44 18.66 -5.85
C SER A 121 11.95 17.23 -6.09
N ASN A 122 11.30 16.19 -5.57
CA ASN A 122 11.82 14.83 -5.73
C ASN A 122 11.47 14.25 -7.10
N ALA A 123 12.52 13.90 -7.85
CA ALA A 123 12.50 13.16 -9.11
C ALA A 123 12.02 11.69 -8.96
N ASN A 124 11.64 11.26 -7.76
CA ASN A 124 11.07 9.94 -7.51
C ASN A 124 9.54 10.03 -7.43
N PRO A 125 8.81 9.28 -8.29
CA PRO A 125 7.36 9.23 -8.21
C PRO A 125 6.95 8.56 -6.89
N ALA A 126 6.02 9.18 -6.15
CA ALA A 126 5.38 8.55 -5.00
C ALA A 126 4.79 7.20 -5.42
N LYS A 127 5.16 6.12 -4.72
CA LYS A 127 4.68 4.76 -4.99
C LYS A 127 3.49 4.41 -4.09
N TYR A 128 3.55 4.82 -2.83
CA TYR A 128 2.47 4.61 -1.86
C TYR A 128 1.90 5.94 -1.41
N CYS A 129 0.61 5.91 -1.11
CA CYS A 129 -0.16 7.05 -0.66
C CYS A 129 -1.01 6.63 0.53
N THR A 130 -1.11 7.48 1.55
CA THR A 130 -1.99 7.25 2.69
C THR A 130 -3.10 8.29 2.75
N ASN A 131 -4.32 7.83 3.01
CA ASN A 131 -5.49 8.65 3.26
C ASN A 131 -6.10 8.28 4.61
N LEU A 132 -6.71 9.27 5.25
CA LEU A 132 -7.41 9.11 6.51
C LEU A 132 -8.90 9.36 6.34
N ARG A 133 -9.70 8.74 7.20
CA ARG A 133 -11.10 9.06 7.40
C ARG A 133 -11.39 9.03 8.90
N LEU A 134 -12.03 10.07 9.39
CA LEU A 134 -12.33 10.23 10.80
C LEU A 134 -13.82 10.05 11.03
N SER A 135 -14.19 9.43 12.15
CA SER A 135 -15.58 9.35 12.58
C SER A 135 -15.68 9.36 14.10
N TRP A 136 -16.70 10.03 14.63
CA TRP A 136 -16.97 10.02 16.06
C TRP A 136 -17.52 8.66 16.49
N LEU A 137 -16.91 8.05 17.51
CA LEU A 137 -17.55 6.98 18.28
C LEU A 137 -18.41 7.57 19.39
N ARG A 138 -17.86 8.57 20.08
CA ARG A 138 -18.57 9.43 21.02
C ARG A 138 -18.17 10.87 20.76
N GLN A 139 -19.13 11.68 20.33
CA GLN A 139 -18.91 13.08 19.96
C GLN A 139 -18.14 13.85 21.04
N GLY A 140 -17.04 14.50 20.62
CA GLY A 140 -16.17 15.29 21.48
C GLY A 140 -15.33 14.50 22.48
N SER A 141 -15.36 13.16 22.47
CA SER A 141 -14.63 12.33 23.44
C SER A 141 -13.78 11.24 22.77
N SER A 142 -14.33 10.47 21.85
CA SER A 142 -13.58 9.42 21.17
C SER A 142 -13.89 9.35 19.69
N ALA A 143 -12.86 9.14 18.90
CA ALA A 143 -12.91 9.07 17.46
C ALA A 143 -12.27 7.79 16.95
N ARG A 144 -12.87 7.23 15.90
CA ARG A 144 -12.28 6.18 15.09
C ARG A 144 -11.57 6.84 13.91
N VAL A 145 -10.34 6.39 13.67
CA VAL A 145 -9.53 6.80 12.53
C VAL A 145 -9.34 5.59 11.64
N ASP A 146 -9.94 5.64 10.45
CA ASP A 146 -9.70 4.68 9.38
C ASP A 146 -8.53 5.17 8.53
N ILE A 147 -7.55 4.30 8.32
CA ILE A 147 -6.34 4.54 7.55
C ILE A 147 -6.38 3.62 6.33
N ARG A 148 -6.09 4.17 5.16
CA ARG A 148 -5.88 3.37 3.95
C ARG A 148 -4.55 3.74 3.31
N THR A 149 -3.72 2.75 3.05
CA THR A 149 -2.47 2.89 2.30
C THR A 149 -2.64 2.15 0.99
N PHE A 150 -2.49 2.84 -0.13
CA PHE A 150 -2.68 2.27 -1.47
C PHE A 150 -1.47 2.55 -2.36
N TRP A 151 -1.28 1.68 -3.35
CA TRP A 151 -0.24 1.83 -4.36
C TRP A 151 -0.72 1.34 -5.72
N TYR A 152 -0.04 1.81 -6.76
CA TYR A 152 -0.32 1.41 -8.13
C TYR A 152 0.49 0.16 -8.50
N ARG A 153 -0.13 -0.76 -9.24
CA ARG A 153 0.59 -1.92 -9.81
C ARG A 153 1.60 -1.47 -10.88
N GLU A 154 2.67 -2.24 -11.01
CA GLU A 154 3.68 -2.02 -12.05
C GLU A 154 3.05 -2.00 -13.46
N GLY A 155 3.49 -1.05 -14.30
CA GLY A 155 2.94 -0.81 -15.64
C GLY A 155 1.95 0.36 -15.73
N PHE A 156 1.54 0.96 -14.61
CA PHE A 156 0.76 2.19 -14.58
C PHE A 156 1.68 3.41 -14.39
N MET A 157 1.81 4.25 -15.42
CA MET A 157 2.46 5.55 -15.30
C MET A 157 1.43 6.62 -14.88
N PRO A 158 1.71 7.46 -13.88
CA PRO A 158 0.98 8.71 -13.68
C PRO A 158 0.97 9.52 -14.99
N GLY A 159 -0.20 9.69 -15.61
CA GLY A 159 -0.34 10.42 -16.88
C GLY A 159 -0.25 9.57 -18.16
N GLY A 160 -0.13 8.24 -18.07
CA GLY A 160 -0.24 7.34 -19.23
C GLY A 160 -1.71 7.04 -19.60
N ALA A 161 -2.01 6.99 -20.90
CA ALA A 161 -3.37 6.73 -21.40
C ALA A 161 -3.88 5.34 -20.96
N THR A 162 -5.01 5.30 -20.26
CA THR A 162 -5.73 4.06 -19.91
C THR A 162 -7.08 3.96 -20.60
N HIS A 163 -7.48 2.70 -20.81
CA HIS A 163 -8.70 2.26 -21.48
C HIS A 163 -9.97 2.98 -20.96
N PRO A 164 -10.93 3.37 -21.83
CA PRO A 164 -12.07 4.24 -21.48
C PRO A 164 -12.95 3.79 -20.31
N ASN A 165 -12.97 2.48 -20.00
CA ASN A 165 -13.93 1.85 -19.09
C ASN A 165 -13.45 1.76 -17.62
N TRP A 166 -12.26 2.24 -17.29
CA TRP A 166 -11.75 2.23 -15.91
C TRP A 166 -12.24 3.51 -15.24
N VAL A 167 -12.91 3.41 -14.08
CA VAL A 167 -13.39 4.49 -13.17
C VAL A 167 -13.21 5.95 -13.64
N GLY A 168 -14.29 6.74 -13.53
CA GLY A 168 -14.37 8.15 -13.96
C GLY A 168 -13.07 8.94 -13.76
N SER A 169 -12.72 9.71 -14.79
CA SER A 169 -11.35 10.18 -15.08
C SER A 169 -10.61 11.00 -14.03
N SER A 170 -11.26 11.36 -12.93
CA SER A 170 -10.69 12.15 -11.84
C SER A 170 -10.47 11.37 -10.54
N ALA A 171 -10.98 10.13 -10.40
CA ALA A 171 -10.97 9.44 -9.10
C ALA A 171 -9.59 8.84 -8.74
N PHE A 172 -8.84 8.34 -9.72
CA PHE A 172 -7.52 7.73 -9.50
C PHE A 172 -6.51 7.99 -10.62
N ARG A 173 -6.91 8.65 -11.72
CA ARG A 173 -6.05 8.90 -12.89
C ARG A 173 -5.23 10.16 -12.65
N GLY A 174 -3.91 10.04 -12.58
CA GLY A 174 -3.00 11.19 -12.42
C GLY A 174 -3.19 11.99 -11.11
N ALA A 175 -4.09 11.56 -10.23
CA ALA A 175 -4.37 12.19 -8.95
C ALA A 175 -3.13 12.13 -8.03
N GLY A 176 -2.21 11.20 -8.26
CA GLY A 176 -1.20 10.86 -7.26
C GLY A 176 -1.91 10.53 -5.95
N CYS A 177 -1.41 11.05 -4.84
CA CYS A 177 -2.07 10.84 -3.57
C CYS A 177 -3.36 11.68 -3.39
N ALA A 178 -3.80 12.43 -4.42
CA ALA A 178 -5.08 13.15 -4.49
C ALA A 178 -6.35 12.31 -4.60
N ALA A 179 -6.23 10.99 -4.68
CA ALA A 179 -7.37 10.07 -4.69
C ALA A 179 -8.20 10.04 -3.37
N ALA A 180 -7.95 10.97 -2.45
CA ALA A 180 -8.77 11.23 -1.27
C ALA A 180 -10.28 11.24 -1.56
N THR A 181 -10.73 11.88 -2.64
CA THR A 181 -12.16 12.01 -2.99
C THR A 181 -12.78 10.77 -3.67
N ALA A 182 -12.01 9.70 -3.88
CA ALA A 182 -12.52 8.47 -4.46
C ALA A 182 -13.34 7.67 -3.44
N ASP A 183 -14.64 7.97 -3.40
CA ASP A 183 -15.66 7.21 -2.67
C ASP A 183 -16.24 6.13 -3.60
N GLY A 184 -15.54 5.00 -3.70
CA GLY A 184 -15.97 3.91 -4.57
C GLY A 184 -14.84 2.96 -4.91
N TRP A 185 -14.49 2.09 -3.98
CA TRP A 185 -13.79 0.86 -4.33
C TRP A 185 -14.86 0.00 -5.01
N GLY A 186 -14.86 -0.06 -6.33
CA GLY A 186 -15.81 -0.83 -7.15
C GLY A 186 -15.74 -2.34 -6.94
N LEU A 187 -15.61 -2.81 -5.69
CA LEU A 187 -15.67 -4.20 -5.25
C LEU A 187 -17.03 -4.85 -5.59
N ASN A 188 -18.03 -4.03 -5.95
CA ASN A 188 -19.41 -4.43 -6.26
C ASN A 188 -19.87 -4.09 -7.69
N THR A 189 -19.01 -3.53 -8.54
CA THR A 189 -19.36 -3.27 -9.95
C THR A 189 -18.65 -4.27 -10.84
N ALA A 190 -19.41 -5.02 -11.66
CA ALA A 190 -18.94 -6.03 -12.61
C ALA A 190 -17.92 -5.52 -13.69
N ASN A 191 -17.53 -4.24 -13.62
CA ASN A 191 -16.57 -3.61 -14.48
C ASN A 191 -15.24 -3.46 -13.73
N LEU A 192 -14.34 -4.43 -13.94
CA LEU A 192 -12.89 -4.44 -13.72
C LEU A 192 -12.38 -3.83 -12.39
N PRO A 193 -11.71 -4.62 -11.52
CA PRO A 193 -11.17 -4.10 -10.27
C PRO A 193 -10.20 -2.94 -10.53
N PRO A 194 -10.22 -1.89 -9.69
CA PRO A 194 -9.29 -0.77 -9.83
C PRO A 194 -7.85 -1.31 -9.76
N ASN A 195 -6.95 -0.79 -10.61
CA ASN A 195 -5.55 -1.23 -10.72
C ASN A 195 -4.68 -0.66 -9.58
N ILE A 196 -5.17 -0.81 -8.36
CA ILE A 196 -4.54 -0.38 -7.12
C ILE A 196 -4.68 -1.50 -6.12
N ASP A 197 -3.64 -1.69 -5.32
CA ASP A 197 -3.68 -2.55 -4.15
C ASP A 197 -3.76 -1.66 -2.90
N VAL A 198 -4.34 -2.20 -1.83
CA VAL A 198 -4.64 -1.43 -0.62
C VAL A 198 -4.54 -2.25 0.63
N VAL A 199 -4.07 -1.57 1.68
CA VAL A 199 -4.14 -2.01 3.06
C VAL A 199 -5.05 -1.04 3.81
N PHE A 200 -5.98 -1.60 4.58
CA PHE A 200 -6.83 -0.84 5.49
C PHE A 200 -6.47 -1.16 6.93
N ALA A 201 -6.46 -0.14 7.77
CA ALA A 201 -6.40 -0.27 9.22
C ALA A 201 -7.38 0.70 9.87
N SER A 202 -7.72 0.44 11.12
CA SER A 202 -8.51 1.36 11.93
C SER A 202 -7.95 1.37 13.34
N THR A 203 -7.83 2.57 13.91
CA THR A 203 -7.51 2.76 15.33
C THR A 203 -8.58 3.64 15.99
N VAL A 204 -8.63 3.60 17.32
CA VAL A 204 -9.54 4.40 18.13
C VAL A 204 -8.72 5.28 19.06
N VAL A 205 -8.98 6.57 19.00
CA VAL A 205 -8.33 7.58 19.85
C VAL A 205 -9.36 8.26 20.74
N THR A 206 -8.93 8.67 21.92
CA THR A 206 -9.74 9.41 22.89
C THR A 206 -8.97 10.62 23.37
N TRP A 207 -9.69 11.68 23.76
CA TRP A 207 -9.08 12.78 24.48
C TRP A 207 -8.45 12.25 25.79
N LEU A 208 -7.29 12.80 26.15
CA LEU A 208 -6.64 12.48 27.40
C LEU A 208 -7.03 13.52 28.45
N ARG A 209 -7.66 13.06 29.53
CA ARG A 209 -7.79 13.87 30.73
C ARG A 209 -6.43 13.95 31.39
N ARG A 210 -5.78 15.11 31.27
CA ARG A 210 -4.58 15.40 32.06
C ARG A 210 -5.02 15.56 33.51
N GLU A 211 -4.94 14.49 34.30
CA GLU A 211 -5.04 14.59 35.75
C GLU A 211 -3.85 15.44 36.24
N GLY A 212 -4.16 16.48 37.00
CA GLY A 212 -3.32 17.67 37.16
C GLY A 212 -1.90 17.42 37.68
N THR A 213 -1.02 18.33 37.28
CA THR A 213 0.12 18.80 38.10
C THR A 213 -0.38 19.55 39.31
#